data_AF-A0A836P5V9-F1
#
_entry.id   AF-A0A836P5V9-F1
#
_cell.length_a   1.000
_cell.length_b   1.000
_cell.length_c   1.000
_cell.angle_alpha   90.00
_cell.angle_beta   90.00
_cell.angle_gamma   90.00
#
_symmetry.space_group_name_H-M   'P 1'
#
loop_
_entity.id
_entity.type
_entity.pdbx_description
1 polymer ?
#
loop_
_entity_poly.entity_id
_entity_poly.type
_entity_poly.pdbx_seq_one_letter_code
_entity_poly.pdbx_strand_id
1 'polypeptide(L)'
;EGAYLSEGQTVSEDGETAFSGTRITRKGSERIVRYAFDLARATGRKKVTAVHKANIIKSTSGLFLKVARDVAAQYPEIEFQEMIVDNTCMQLVMRP
;
A
#
# COMPACT_ATOMS: atom_id res chain seq x y z
N GLU A 1 0.44 -12.02 1.35
CA GLU A 1 0.10 -11.01 2.38
C GLU A 1 -0.92 -10.04 1.79
N GLY A 2 -1.33 -9.00 2.52
CA GLY A 2 -2.48 -8.18 2.15
C GLY A 2 -3.79 -8.95 2.32
N ALA A 3 -4.78 -8.63 1.50
CA ALA A 3 -6.08 -9.29 1.48
C ALA A 3 -6.06 -10.67 0.79
N TYR A 4 -4.96 -11.01 0.10
CA TYR A 4 -4.79 -12.26 -0.64
C TYR A 4 -4.28 -13.42 0.22
N LEU A 5 -4.63 -13.42 1.51
CA LEU A 5 -4.34 -14.56 2.38
C LEU A 5 -5.44 -15.60 2.21
N SER A 6 -5.06 -16.87 2.15
CA SER A 6 -5.99 -17.99 2.28
C SER A 6 -6.53 -18.14 3.71
N GLU A 7 -5.77 -17.66 4.69
CA GLU A 7 -6.14 -17.68 6.11
C GLU A 7 -7.04 -16.49 6.49
N GLY A 8 -7.98 -16.70 7.42
CA GLY A 8 -8.82 -15.64 7.96
C GLY A 8 -10.02 -15.29 7.10
N GLN A 9 -10.48 -16.23 6.28
CA GLN A 9 -11.74 -16.14 5.54
C GLN A 9 -12.73 -17.15 6.11
N THR A 10 -13.87 -16.66 6.61
CA THR A 10 -14.94 -17.50 7.16
C THR A 10 -16.29 -16.99 6.69
N VAL A 11 -17.25 -17.91 6.57
CA VAL A 11 -18.67 -17.63 6.35
C VAL A 11 -19.42 -18.30 7.50
N SER A 12 -20.40 -17.61 8.09
CA SER A 12 -21.22 -18.19 9.16
C SER A 12 -22.06 -19.35 8.64
N GLU A 13 -22.42 -20.27 9.54
CA GLU A 13 -23.21 -21.46 9.18
C GLU A 13 -24.58 -21.13 8.59
N ASP A 14 -25.17 -20.02 9.03
CA ASP A 14 -26.44 -19.48 8.51
C ASP A 14 -26.29 -18.72 7.17
N GLY A 15 -25.06 -18.46 6.73
CA GLY A 15 -24.75 -17.75 5.48
C GLY A 15 -24.96 -16.22 5.51
N GLU A 16 -25.34 -15.64 6.64
CA GLU A 16 -25.66 -14.20 6.74
C GLU A 16 -24.43 -13.31 6.90
N THR A 17 -23.30 -13.88 7.36
CA THR A 17 -22.08 -13.12 7.63
C THR A 17 -20.84 -13.76 7.04
N ALA A 18 -19.91 -12.93 6.59
CA ALA A 18 -18.59 -13.35 6.16
C ALA A 18 -17.52 -12.41 6.72
N PHE A 19 -16.37 -12.98 7.08
CA PHE A 19 -15.20 -12.24 7.54
C PHE A 19 -14.04 -12.47 6.59
N SER A 20 -13.29 -11.41 6.30
CA SER A 20 -12.02 -11.48 5.57
C SER A 20 -10.97 -10.63 6.26
N GLY A 21 -9.88 -11.29 6.67
CA GLY A 21 -8.72 -10.66 7.30
C GLY A 21 -7.71 -10.16 6.28
N THR A 22 -7.01 -9.07 6.65
CA THR A 22 -5.84 -8.57 5.90
C THR A 22 -4.62 -8.58 6.82
N ARG A 23 -3.48 -9.12 6.36
CA ARG A 23 -2.20 -9.11 7.10
C ARG A 23 -1.17 -8.33 6.31
N ILE A 24 -0.68 -7.24 6.90
CA ILE A 24 0.45 -6.47 6.38
C ILE A 24 1.61 -6.59 7.37
N THR A 25 2.81 -6.84 6.86
CA THR A 25 4.02 -6.96 7.67
C THR A 25 4.98 -5.83 7.36
N ARG A 26 5.78 -5.39 8.34
CA ARG A 26 6.83 -4.39 8.09
C ARG A 26 7.83 -4.88 7.05
N LYS A 27 8.29 -6.13 7.18
CA LYS A 27 9.25 -6.75 6.25
C LYS A 27 8.71 -6.81 4.82
N GLY A 28 7.45 -7.20 4.65
CA GLY A 28 6.79 -7.26 3.35
C GLY A 28 6.64 -5.87 2.70
N SER A 29 6.11 -4.91 3.47
CA SER A 29 5.99 -3.52 3.05
C SER A 29 7.33 -2.89 2.68
N GLU A 30 8.36 -3.10 3.49
CA GLU A 30 9.69 -2.54 3.21
C GLU A 30 10.25 -3.07 1.91
N ARG A 31 10.16 -4.40 1.69
CA ARG A 31 10.64 -5.04 0.47
C ARG A 31 9.99 -4.45 -0.78
N ILE A 32 8.66 -4.31 -0.81
CA ILE A 32 7.96 -3.82 -2.01
C ILE A 32 8.17 -2.32 -2.23
N VAL A 33 8.17 -1.51 -1.16
CA VAL A 33 8.42 -0.07 -1.29
C VAL A 33 9.85 0.18 -1.75
N ARG A 34 10.84 -0.49 -1.15
CA ARG A 34 12.25 -0.36 -1.55
C ARG A 34 12.46 -0.73 -3.00
N TYR A 35 11.86 -1.84 -3.44
CA TYR A 35 11.87 -2.22 -4.85
C TYR A 35 11.29 -1.13 -5.77
N ALA A 36 10.19 -0.49 -5.39
CA ALA A 36 9.60 0.61 -6.19
C ALA A 36 10.56 1.81 -6.31
N PHE A 37 11.25 2.18 -5.24
CA PHE A 37 12.26 3.24 -5.26
C PHE A 37 13.50 2.87 -6.08
N ASP A 38 14.02 1.65 -5.91
CA ASP A 38 15.15 1.14 -6.69
C ASP A 38 14.82 1.09 -8.19
N LEU A 39 13.62 0.63 -8.53
CA LEU A 39 13.12 0.62 -9.90
C LEU A 39 13.00 2.05 -10.46
N ALA A 40 12.48 2.99 -9.68
CA ALA A 40 12.38 4.39 -10.09
C ALA A 40 13.78 4.99 -10.38
N ARG A 41 14.75 4.74 -9.50
CA ARG A 41 16.16 5.14 -9.70
C ARG A 41 16.73 4.52 -10.98
N ALA A 42 16.56 3.21 -11.17
CA ALA A 42 17.10 2.47 -12.32
C ALA A 42 16.47 2.88 -13.67
N THR A 43 15.21 3.31 -13.67
CA THR A 43 14.47 3.72 -14.87
C THR A 43 14.44 5.24 -15.07
N GLY A 44 15.15 6.01 -14.23
CA GLY A 44 15.21 7.47 -14.31
C GLY A 44 13.90 8.18 -13.91
N ARG A 45 12.93 7.48 -13.33
CA ARG A 45 11.70 8.07 -12.79
C ARG A 45 12.05 8.91 -11.56
N LYS A 46 11.38 10.05 -11.42
CA LYS A 46 11.68 11.05 -10.36
C LYS A 46 10.69 11.07 -9.22
N LYS A 47 9.62 10.27 -9.29
CA LYS A 47 8.56 10.27 -8.30
C LYS A 47 8.04 8.86 -8.03
N VAL A 48 7.78 8.57 -6.76
CA VAL A 48 7.07 7.38 -6.27
C VAL A 48 5.89 7.82 -5.43
N THR A 49 4.70 7.30 -5.74
CA THR A 49 3.47 7.58 -4.99
C THR A 49 3.04 6.34 -4.20
N ALA A 50 2.97 6.44 -2.87
CA ALA A 50 2.37 5.41 -2.03
C ALA A 50 0.84 5.57 -2.01
N VAL A 51 0.13 4.58 -2.55
CA VAL A 51 -1.33 4.54 -2.59
C VAL A 51 -1.87 3.75 -1.40
N HIS A 52 -2.81 4.32 -0.64
CA HIS A 52 -3.26 3.73 0.62
C HIS A 52 -4.73 4.06 0.94
N LYS A 53 -5.29 3.51 2.03
CA LYS A 53 -6.60 3.88 2.60
C LYS A 53 -6.52 4.04 4.12
N ALA A 54 -5.41 4.60 4.59
CA ALA A 54 -5.10 4.74 6.02
C ALA A 54 -6.07 5.67 6.79
N ASN A 55 -6.91 6.44 6.10
CA ASN A 55 -7.99 7.21 6.70
C ASN A 55 -9.12 6.32 7.27
N ILE A 56 -9.38 5.17 6.65
CA ILE A 56 -10.39 4.19 7.11
C ILE A 56 -9.70 2.95 7.69
N ILE A 57 -8.74 2.37 6.98
CA ILE A 57 -8.03 1.14 7.35
C ILE A 57 -6.76 1.51 8.15
N LYS A 58 -6.95 2.00 9.37
CA LYS A 58 -5.87 2.61 10.17
C LYS A 58 -4.72 1.66 10.49
N SER A 59 -5.00 0.37 10.74
CA SER A 59 -3.99 -0.61 11.17
C SER A 59 -3.09 -1.06 10.01
N THR A 60 -3.64 -1.81 9.06
CA THR A 60 -2.86 -2.43 7.98
C THR A 60 -2.37 -1.41 6.97
N SER A 61 -3.24 -0.51 6.50
CA SER A 61 -2.85 0.54 5.57
C SER A 61 -1.99 1.61 6.23
N GLY A 62 -2.20 1.91 7.53
CA GLY A 62 -1.34 2.82 8.28
C GLY A 62 0.07 2.26 8.50
N LEU A 63 0.20 0.96 8.78
CA LEU A 63 1.52 0.32 8.87
C LEU A 63 2.27 0.39 7.54
N PHE A 64 1.61 0.06 6.43
CA PHE A 64 2.19 0.20 5.09
C PHE A 64 2.67 1.64 4.83
N LEU A 65 1.83 2.63 5.11
CA LEU A 65 2.16 4.04 4.90
C LEU A 65 3.35 4.50 5.75
N LYS A 66 3.41 4.09 7.02
CA LYS A 66 4.56 4.37 7.90
C LYS A 66 5.85 3.81 7.31
N VAL A 67 5.83 2.54 6.89
CA VAL A 67 7.01 1.91 6.28
C VAL A 67 7.39 2.61 4.97
N ALA A 68 6.41 3.05 4.18
CA ALA A 68 6.67 3.77 2.95
C ALA A 68 7.43 5.09 3.19
N ARG A 69 7.03 5.86 4.22
CA ARG A 69 7.74 7.06 4.68
C ARG A 69 9.15 6.74 5.15
N ASP A 70 9.31 5.69 5.97
CA ASP A 70 10.62 5.25 6.50
C ASP A 70 11.60 4.88 5.37
N VAL A 71 11.10 4.25 4.30
CA VAL A 71 11.90 3.91 3.10
C VAL A 71 12.17 5.15 2.26
N ALA A 72 11.16 6.00 2.02
CA ALA A 72 11.31 7.22 1.22
C ALA A 72 12.43 8.14 1.74
N ALA A 73 12.60 8.23 3.06
CA ALA A 73 13.67 9.00 3.69
C ALA A 73 15.09 8.56 3.28
N GLN A 74 15.24 7.34 2.72
CA GLN A 74 16.51 6.77 2.26
C GLN A 74 16.78 7.05 0.77
N TYR A 75 15.84 7.69 0.06
CA TYR A 75 15.91 8.03 -1.36
C TYR A 75 15.59 9.52 -1.59
N PRO A 76 16.39 10.45 -1.02
CA PRO A 76 16.10 11.88 -1.06
C PRO A 76 16.04 12.48 -2.48
N GLU A 77 16.59 11.79 -3.48
CA GLU A 77 16.58 12.21 -4.89
C GLU A 77 15.30 11.83 -5.66
N ILE A 78 14.37 11.10 -5.02
CA ILE A 78 13.08 10.70 -5.59
C ILE A 78 11.97 11.39 -4.81
N GLU A 79 11.13 12.15 -5.49
CA GLU A 79 9.93 12.77 -4.91
C GLU A 79 9.01 11.67 -4.36
N PHE A 80 8.65 11.79 -3.08
CA PHE A 80 7.69 10.89 -2.46
C PHE A 80 6.35 11.58 -2.26
N GLN A 81 5.28 10.94 -2.75
CA GLN A 81 3.91 11.41 -2.60
C GLN A 81 3.04 10.33 -1.95
N GLU A 82 2.02 10.75 -1.21
CA GLU A 82 1.01 9.86 -0.64
C GLU A 82 -0.35 10.20 -1.24
N MET A 83 -1.15 9.18 -1.55
CA MET A 83 -2.49 9.39 -2.07
C MET A 83 -3.45 8.31 -1.59
N ILE A 84 -4.67 8.72 -1.22
CA ILE A 84 -5.74 7.77 -0.93
C ILE A 84 -6.23 7.12 -2.24
N VAL A 85 -6.54 5.83 -2.18
CA VAL A 85 -6.81 5.00 -3.38
C VAL A 85 -7.98 5.49 -4.23
N ASP A 86 -9.03 6.03 -3.63
CA ASP A 86 -10.18 6.62 -4.34
C ASP A 86 -9.78 7.87 -5.12
N ASN A 87 -8.97 8.76 -4.52
CA ASN A 87 -8.40 9.90 -5.24
C ASN A 87 -7.45 9.42 -6.35
N THR A 88 -6.63 8.39 -6.09
CA THR A 88 -5.74 7.83 -7.11
C THR A 88 -6.51 7.32 -8.32
N CYS A 89 -7.58 6.56 -8.11
CA CYS A 89 -8.42 6.08 -9.21
C CYS A 89 -9.02 7.22 -10.03
N MET A 90 -9.51 8.28 -9.37
CA MET A 90 -10.02 9.47 -10.07
C MET A 90 -8.92 10.16 -10.90
N GLN A 91 -7.74 10.39 -10.30
CA GLN A 91 -6.61 11.03 -10.99
C GLN A 91 -6.11 10.21 -12.19
N LEU A 92 -6.05 8.89 -12.08
CA LEU A 92 -5.61 8.01 -13.19
C LEU A 92 -6.54 8.10 -14.41
N VAL A 93 -7.84 8.35 -14.21
CA VAL A 93 -8.78 8.53 -15.33
C VAL A 93 -8.73 9.95 -15.88
N MET A 94 -8.64 10.95 -15.00
CA MET A 94 -8.68 12.35 -15.42
C MET A 94 -7.34 12.85 -15.99
N ARG A 95 -6.21 12.37 -15.46
CA ARG A 95 -4.86 12.83 -15.79
C ARG A 95 -3.81 11.76 -15.42
N PRO A 96 -3.66 10.69 -16.23
CA PRO A 96 -2.71 9.61 -15.97
C PRO A 96 -1.24 10.04 -16.03
#